data_AF-A0A835EAC6-F1
#
_entry.id   AF-A0A835EAC6-F1
#
_cell.length_a   1.000
_cell.length_b   1.000
_cell.length_c   1.000
_cell.angle_alpha   90.00
_cell.angle_beta   90.00
_cell.angle_gamma   90.00
#
_symmetry.space_group_name_H-M   'P 1'
#
loop_
_entity.id
_entity.type
_entity.pdbx_description
1 polymer ?
#
loop_
_entity_poly.entity_id
_entity_poly.type
_entity_poly.pdbx_seq_one_letter_code
_entity_poly.pdbx_strand_id
1 'polypeptide(L)'
;MGPSSRKSLSAAAAIVVLQLIIVATCEPASVAEQTCRHLSGSYKGICVYNLSCYFVCTDESTANIDGSCDFFQCWCYTNCPSEIVAADASAPIQP
;
A
#
# COMPACT_ATOMS: atom_id res chain seq x y z
N MET A 1 65.67 13.99 1.13
CA MET A 1 64.89 13.05 0.29
C MET A 1 64.39 11.92 1.19
N GLY A 2 63.16 11.98 1.67
CA GLY A 2 62.54 10.89 2.46
C GLY A 2 61.68 10.01 1.54
N PRO A 3 61.52 8.71 1.84
CA PRO A 3 60.74 7.81 0.99
C PRO A 3 59.28 8.25 0.96
N SER A 4 58.78 8.53 -0.24
CA SER A 4 57.41 8.96 -0.50
C SER A 4 56.41 7.90 0.00
N SER A 5 55.67 8.25 1.06
CA SER A 5 54.55 7.46 1.58
C SER A 5 53.40 7.51 0.59
N ARG A 6 53.36 6.58 -0.36
CA ARG A 6 52.21 6.35 -1.24
C ARG A 6 51.14 5.61 -0.44
N LYS A 7 50.45 6.33 0.44
CA LYS A 7 49.24 5.83 1.10
C LYS A 7 48.26 5.46 -0.02
N SER A 8 47.87 4.20 -0.06
CA SER A 8 47.05 3.59 -1.10
C SER A 8 45.79 4.41 -1.44
N LEU A 9 45.87 5.27 -2.45
CA LEU A 9 44.68 5.89 -3.07
C LEU A 9 43.72 4.82 -3.61
N SER A 10 44.27 3.64 -3.94
CA SER A 10 43.56 2.47 -4.42
C SER A 10 42.57 1.90 -3.38
N ALA A 11 42.94 1.88 -2.09
CA ALA A 11 42.06 1.37 -1.04
C ALA A 11 40.85 2.29 -0.81
N ALA A 12 41.05 3.61 -0.84
CA ALA A 12 39.96 4.57 -0.68
C ALA A 12 38.98 4.51 -1.86
N ALA A 13 39.50 4.37 -3.09
CA ALA A 13 38.66 4.21 -4.28
C ALA A 13 37.83 2.91 -4.24
N ALA A 14 38.44 1.79 -3.81
CA ALA A 14 37.74 0.51 -3.67
C ALA A 14 36.58 0.57 -2.65
N ILE A 15 36.76 1.30 -1.54
CA ILE A 15 35.70 1.49 -0.53
C ILE A 15 34.54 2.30 -1.12
N VAL A 16 34.83 3.37 -1.87
CA VAL A 16 33.78 4.19 -2.51
C VAL A 16 33.01 3.39 -3.56
N VAL A 17 33.70 2.59 -4.38
CA VAL A 17 33.05 1.70 -5.36
C VAL A 17 32.16 0.68 -4.67
N LEU A 18 32.61 0.08 -3.57
CA LEU A 18 31.82 -0.88 -2.80
C LEU A 18 30.56 -0.25 -2.20
N GLN A 19 30.66 0.98 -1.68
CA GLN A 19 29.50 1.70 -1.15
C GLN A 19 28.48 2.07 -2.24
N LEU A 20 28.94 2.42 -3.45
CA LEU A 20 28.04 2.68 -4.59
C LEU A 20 27.27 1.42 -5.03
N ILE A 21 27.91 0.24 -4.94
CA ILE A 21 27.26 -1.04 -5.28
C ILE A 21 26.15 -1.38 -4.26
N ILE A 22 26.36 -1.11 -2.98
CA ILE A 22 25.38 -1.43 -1.91
C ILE A 22 24.13 -0.54 -1.99
N VAL A 23 24.26 0.73 -2.39
CA VAL A 23 23.12 1.65 -2.52
C VAL A 23 22.24 1.30 -3.74
N ALA A 24 22.81 0.68 -4.77
CA ALA A 24 22.09 0.31 -6.00
C ALA A 24 21.15 -0.90 -5.84
N THR A 25 21.16 -1.61 -4.72
CA THR A 25 20.28 -2.77 -4.48
C THR A 25 19.15 -2.49 -3.48
N CYS A 26 19.01 -1.25 -3.00
CA CYS A 26 17.94 -0.86 -2.10
C CYS A 26 16.73 -0.43 -2.92
N GLU A 27 15.96 -1.41 -3.39
CA GLU A 27 14.63 -1.16 -3.95
C GLU A 27 13.77 -0.57 -2.83
N PRO A 28 13.16 0.62 -3.00
CA PRO A 28 12.21 1.10 -2.01
C PRO A 28 11.07 0.09 -1.95
N ALA A 29 10.89 -0.55 -0.80
CA ALA A 29 9.67 -1.31 -0.52
C ALA A 29 8.52 -0.30 -0.50
N SER A 30 7.89 -0.08 -1.66
CA SER A 30 6.63 0.63 -1.71
C SER A 30 5.63 -0.25 -0.96
N VAL A 31 5.19 0.22 0.21
CA VAL A 31 3.96 -0.28 0.81
C VAL A 31 2.87 0.10 -0.18
N ALA A 32 2.53 -0.82 -1.08
CA ALA A 32 1.35 -0.66 -1.91
C ALA A 32 0.18 -0.60 -0.96
N GLU A 33 -0.47 0.57 -0.87
CA GLU A 33 -1.74 0.69 -0.14
C GLU A 33 -2.71 -0.30 -0.77
N GLN A 34 -3.01 -1.39 -0.05
CA GLN A 34 -3.86 -2.43 -0.58
C GLN A 34 -5.31 -1.93 -0.52
N THR A 35 -5.94 -1.77 -1.68
CA THR A 35 -7.34 -1.38 -1.78
C THR A 35 -8.23 -2.62 -1.78
N CYS A 36 -9.22 -2.64 -0.90
CA CYS A 36 -10.25 -3.65 -0.82
C CYS A 36 -11.48 -3.17 -1.57
N ARG A 37 -12.30 -4.09 -2.08
CA ARG A 37 -13.59 -3.75 -2.68
C ARG A 37 -14.72 -4.62 -2.16
N HIS A 38 -15.91 -4.04 -2.03
CA HIS A 38 -17.13 -4.76 -1.71
C HIS A 38 -18.30 -4.27 -2.59
N LEU A 39 -19.34 -5.08 -2.72
CA LEU A 39 -20.55 -4.69 -3.43
C LEU A 39 -21.30 -3.63 -2.61
N SER A 40 -21.80 -2.58 -3.28
CA SER A 40 -22.66 -1.58 -2.66
C SER A 40 -23.99 -2.22 -2.22
N GLY A 41 -24.45 -1.91 -1.01
CA GLY A 41 -25.74 -2.38 -0.49
C GLY A 41 -26.93 -1.49 -0.86
N SER A 42 -26.65 -0.22 -1.13
CA SER A 42 -27.63 0.85 -1.32
C SER A 42 -27.80 1.24 -2.79
N TYR A 43 -26.82 0.98 -3.67
CA TYR A 43 -26.94 1.26 -5.10
C TYR A 43 -28.07 0.42 -5.72
N LYS A 44 -28.90 1.05 -6.57
CA LYS A 44 -30.04 0.40 -7.23
C LYS A 44 -29.92 0.54 -8.75
N GLY A 45 -30.26 -0.54 -9.45
CA GLY A 45 -30.27 -0.58 -10.91
C GLY A 45 -28.91 -0.94 -11.53
N ILE A 46 -28.82 -0.77 -12.85
CA ILE A 46 -27.63 -1.08 -13.65
C ILE A 46 -26.61 0.03 -13.46
N CYS A 47 -25.41 -0.33 -13.03
CA CYS A 47 -24.30 0.61 -12.89
C CYS A 47 -23.67 0.90 -14.25
N VAL A 48 -23.83 2.13 -14.76
CA VAL A 48 -23.23 2.60 -16.02
C VAL A 48 -22.29 3.78 -15.80
N TYR A 49 -22.48 4.53 -14.70
CA TYR A 49 -21.74 5.75 -14.40
C TYR A 49 -20.99 5.60 -13.07
N ASN A 50 -19.66 5.57 -13.14
CA ASN A 50 -18.80 5.45 -11.95
C ASN A 50 -19.06 6.56 -10.93
N LEU A 51 -19.30 7.80 -11.38
CA LEU A 51 -19.61 8.92 -10.47
C LEU A 51 -20.86 8.67 -9.63
N SER A 52 -21.92 8.08 -10.20
CA SER A 52 -23.11 7.72 -9.44
C SER A 52 -22.80 6.64 -8.39
N CYS A 53 -21.96 5.67 -8.73
CA CYS A 53 -21.52 4.64 -7.79
C CYS A 53 -20.65 5.24 -6.67
N TYR A 54 -19.70 6.10 -7.00
CA TYR A 54 -18.85 6.84 -6.06
C TYR A 54 -19.67 7.60 -5.01
N PHE A 55 -20.67 8.37 -5.43
CA PHE A 55 -21.51 9.12 -4.49
C PHE A 55 -22.31 8.21 -3.56
N VAL A 56 -22.83 7.09 -4.07
CA VAL A 56 -23.53 6.12 -3.21
C VAL A 56 -22.57 5.45 -2.24
N CYS A 57 -21.38 5.04 -2.70
CA CYS A 57 -20.39 4.41 -1.84
C CYS A 57 -19.92 5.33 -0.71
N THR A 58 -19.68 6.61 -1.01
CA THR A 58 -19.27 7.59 0.01
C THR A 58 -20.40 7.98 0.97
N ASP A 59 -21.66 7.88 0.55
CA ASP A 59 -22.84 8.02 1.42
C ASP A 59 -23.06 6.78 2.32
N GLU A 60 -22.79 5.57 1.82
CA GLU A 60 -22.91 4.33 2.58
C GLU A 60 -21.98 4.27 3.80
N SER A 61 -20.76 4.80 3.66
CA SER A 61 -19.75 4.76 4.71
C SER A 61 -18.64 5.77 4.45
N THR A 62 -18.21 6.46 5.51
CA THR A 62 -17.03 7.34 5.46
C THR A 62 -15.71 6.57 5.28
N ALA A 63 -15.72 5.24 5.43
CA ALA A 63 -14.56 4.40 5.18
C ALA A 63 -14.36 4.07 3.68
N ASN A 64 -15.40 4.28 2.86
CA ASN A 64 -15.33 4.09 1.42
C ASN A 64 -14.61 5.29 0.80
N ILE A 65 -13.53 5.01 0.07
CA ILE A 65 -12.68 6.02 -0.56
C ILE A 65 -13.00 6.23 -2.04
N ASP A 66 -13.63 5.25 -2.67
CA ASP A 66 -14.01 5.32 -4.08
C ASP A 66 -15.20 4.39 -4.41
N GLY A 67 -15.74 4.50 -5.63
CA GLY A 67 -16.77 3.62 -6.16
C GLY A 67 -16.74 3.55 -7.69
N SER A 68 -16.84 2.33 -8.25
CA SER A 68 -16.80 2.11 -9.69
C SER A 68 -17.79 1.03 -10.14
N CYS A 69 -18.25 1.15 -11.38
CA CYS A 69 -19.06 0.12 -12.02
C CYS A 69 -18.18 -0.99 -12.57
N ASP A 70 -18.40 -2.22 -12.11
CA ASP A 70 -17.76 -3.43 -12.64
C ASP A 70 -18.85 -4.50 -12.85
N PHE A 71 -18.88 -5.11 -14.04
CA PHE A 71 -19.96 -6.01 -14.48
C PHE A 71 -21.39 -5.49 -14.22
N PHE A 72 -21.64 -4.21 -14.54
CA PHE A 72 -22.91 -3.52 -14.31
C PHE A 72 -23.36 -3.42 -12.84
N GLN A 73 -22.47 -3.74 -11.90
CA GLN A 73 -22.69 -3.64 -10.46
C GLN A 73 -21.82 -2.53 -9.88
N CYS A 74 -22.31 -1.86 -8.85
CA CYS A 74 -21.56 -0.83 -8.15
C CYS A 74 -20.68 -1.47 -7.06
N TRP A 75 -19.37 -1.26 -7.16
CA TRP A 75 -18.38 -1.71 -6.19
C TRP A 75 -17.78 -0.52 -5.47
N CYS A 76 -17.79 -0.56 -4.15
CA CYS A 76 -17.16 0.42 -3.28
C CYS A 76 -15.77 -0.04 -2.90
N TYR A 77 -14.83 0.90 -2.81
CA TYR A 77 -13.44 0.63 -2.48
C TYR A 77 -13.11 1.24 -1.12
N THR A 78 -12.35 0.50 -0.34
CA THR A 78 -11.83 0.92 0.97
C THR A 78 -10.33 0.67 1.03
N ASN A 79 -9.65 1.33 1.96
CA ASN A 79 -8.33 0.85 2.37
C ASN A 79 -8.51 -0.52 3.03
N CYS A 80 -7.79 -1.53 2.57
CA CYS A 80 -7.73 -2.80 3.29
C CYS A 80 -7.09 -2.55 4.65
N PRO A 81 -7.55 -3.23 5.71
CA PRO A 81 -6.78 -3.29 6.93
C PRO A 81 -5.42 -3.90 6.60
N SER A 82 -4.34 -3.15 6.82
CA SER A 82 -3.01 -3.72 6.95
C SER A 82 -3.03 -4.59 8.20
N GLU A 83 -3.09 -5.91 8.02
CA GLU A 83 -3.00 -6.97 9.04
C GLU A 83 -2.19 -6.48 10.26
N ILE A 84 -2.76 -6.28 11.46
CA ILE A 84 -3.30 -7.28 12.39
C ILE A 84 -4.37 -6.62 13.29
N VAL A 85 -5.65 -6.85 13.03
CA VAL A 85 -6.61 -7.03 14.11
C VAL A 85 -7.35 -8.32 13.80
N ALA A 86 -6.71 -9.43 14.19
CA ALA A 86 -7.45 -10.64 14.47
C ALA A 86 -8.45 -10.29 15.59
N ALA A 87 -9.67 -9.93 15.21
CA ALA A 87 -10.79 -9.90 16.13
C ALA A 87 -11.20 -11.34 16.41
N ASP A 88 -10.36 -12.06 17.17
CA ASP A 88 -10.85 -13.08 18.09
C ASP A 88 -10.91 -12.42 19.48
N ALA A 89 -12.12 -12.10 19.90
CA ALA A 89 -12.48 -12.22 21.29
C ALA A 89 -13.85 -12.88 21.30
N SER A 90 -13.82 -14.20 21.25
CA SER A 90 -14.87 -15.06 21.78
C SER A 90 -15.53 -14.41 23.01
N ALA A 91 -16.86 -14.31 22.97
CA ALA A 91 -17.67 -13.77 24.04
C ALA A 91 -17.30 -14.40 25.40
N PRO A 92 -17.14 -13.62 26.47
CA PRO A 92 -16.99 -14.19 27.80
C PRO A 92 -18.33 -14.81 28.24
N ILE A 93 -18.23 -16.07 28.65
CA ILE A 93 -19.25 -16.80 29.38
C ILE A 93 -19.34 -16.20 30.81
N GLN A 94 -20.57 -15.80 31.20
CA GLN A 94 -21.20 -15.91 32.54
C GLN A 94 -21.08 -14.80 33.60
N PRO A 95 -22.03 -14.74 34.59
CA PRO A 95 -22.76 -15.83 35.31
C PRO A 95 -24.10 -16.28 34.73
#